data_AF-D4H6X9-F1
#
_entry.id   AF-D4H6X9-F1
#
_cell.length_a   1.000
_cell.length_b   1.000
_cell.length_c   1.000
_cell.angle_alpha   90.00
_cell.angle_beta   90.00
_cell.angle_gamma   90.00
#
_symmetry.space_group_name_H-M   'P 1'
#
loop_
_entity.id
_entity.type
_entity.pdbx_description
1 polymer ?
#
loop_
_entity_poly.entity_id
_entity_poly.type
_entity_poly.pdbx_seq_one_letter_code
_entity_poly.pdbx_strand_id
1 'polypeptide(L)'
;MRKNLRFNRNEYRNKHQYLDDFTKIRSFDRNSYEGFIKCKLIHGKSYSIIVPDQIYVDINGNLYWLQPFYFVASFISFYDAHELCTLNIDISYGANIEVKFNNTDKLNNLEDGSVLYKCTIHGPEYIYNYRTGYAKIVDDIPYIELFHHTSVKAKKSILSSGSFNTSDWNIQGTKKALNISYLYLTPLPIIKYSADLQQIAMSSIGKFPLRLDGNYTTNPDLLLDVYRESTVNRKSTLSFWVNASYISSQPIYFHTANSVSPAYYEIVAPFIHRIGVEKSTLVLIENGELLPVKPKSTTYVIIGDASTISGLQAPFAEDDISDLAKIEYVFSGEEIIDFWKSHSNTDQYSVKDIEKIEY
;
A
#
# COMPACT_ATOMS: atom_id res chain seq x y z
N MET A 1 11.22 23.63 11.73
CA MET A 1 10.76 22.54 10.84
C MET A 1 11.19 21.22 11.49
N ARG A 2 10.27 20.28 11.69
CA ARG A 2 10.59 18.94 12.20
C ARG A 2 10.42 17.93 11.07
N LYS A 3 11.40 17.06 10.83
CA LYS A 3 11.24 15.95 9.91
C LYS A 3 10.41 14.87 10.59
N ASN A 4 9.33 14.46 9.97
CA ASN A 4 8.54 13.31 10.39
C ASN A 4 8.78 12.19 9.37
N LEU A 5 9.85 11.42 9.62
CA LEU A 5 10.26 10.29 8.78
C LEU A 5 9.18 9.22 8.72
N ARG A 6 8.37 9.12 9.78
CA ARG A 6 7.24 8.23 9.92
C ARG A 6 6.19 8.34 8.82
N PHE A 7 5.97 9.56 8.34
CA PHE A 7 4.92 9.89 7.38
C PHE A 7 5.45 10.69 6.18
N ASN A 8 6.75 10.55 5.86
CA ASN A 8 7.40 11.21 4.72
C ASN A 8 7.05 12.71 4.57
N ARG A 9 7.12 13.46 5.68
CA ARG A 9 6.70 14.88 5.68
C ARG A 9 7.53 15.79 6.58
N ASN A 10 7.66 17.04 6.18
CA ASN A 10 8.12 18.13 7.02
C ASN A 10 6.94 18.75 7.79
N GLU A 11 7.11 18.89 9.10
CA GLU A 11 6.13 19.53 9.98
C GLU A 11 6.56 20.96 10.30
N TYR A 12 5.66 21.89 9.99
CA TYR A 12 5.74 23.31 10.34
C TYR A 12 4.65 23.66 11.35
N ARG A 13 4.73 24.87 11.92
CA ARG A 13 3.79 25.32 12.96
C ARG A 13 2.33 25.25 12.49
N ASN A 14 2.06 25.52 11.22
CA ASN A 14 0.72 25.70 10.66
C ASN A 14 0.43 24.83 9.42
N LYS A 15 1.35 23.94 9.03
CA LYS A 15 1.16 23.03 7.89
C LYS A 15 2.02 21.78 8.00
N HIS A 16 1.58 20.74 7.31
CA HIS A 16 2.45 19.64 6.89
C HIS A 16 2.78 19.81 5.41
N GLN A 17 3.98 19.36 5.03
CA GLN A 17 4.42 19.29 3.65
C GLN A 17 4.97 17.89 3.42
N TYR A 18 4.21 17.08 2.69
CA TYR A 18 4.63 15.75 2.26
C TYR A 18 5.68 15.89 1.15
N LEU A 19 6.52 14.87 1.03
CA LEU A 19 7.55 14.80 0.02
C LEU A 19 7.07 13.89 -1.10
N ASP A 20 6.71 14.50 -2.23
CA ASP A 20 6.19 13.78 -3.39
C ASP A 20 7.27 13.55 -4.47
N ASP A 21 8.43 14.23 -4.38
CA ASP A 21 9.56 14.05 -5.30
C ASP A 21 10.82 13.63 -4.54
N PHE A 22 11.45 12.53 -4.98
CA PHE A 22 12.79 12.17 -4.53
C PHE A 22 13.84 12.52 -5.58
N THR A 23 14.71 13.46 -5.22
CA THR A 23 15.86 13.84 -6.05
C THR A 23 17.14 13.11 -5.67
N LYS A 24 17.18 12.40 -4.52
CA LYS A 24 18.38 11.71 -4.01
C LYS A 24 18.03 10.49 -3.16
N ILE A 25 18.61 9.35 -3.53
CA ILE A 25 18.68 8.16 -2.66
C ILE A 25 19.68 8.45 -1.53
N ARG A 26 19.31 8.14 -0.30
CA ARG A 26 20.18 8.23 0.86
C ARG A 26 20.80 6.86 1.12
N SER A 27 22.10 6.77 0.95
CA SER A 27 22.88 5.63 1.43
C SER A 27 23.10 5.74 2.93
N PHE A 28 23.01 4.61 3.61
CA PHE A 28 23.32 4.47 5.04
C PHE A 28 24.28 3.30 5.23
N ASP A 29 24.96 3.30 6.38
CA ASP A 29 25.55 2.06 6.89
C ASP A 29 24.42 1.04 7.09
N ARG A 30 24.54 -0.10 6.41
CA ARG A 30 23.52 -1.14 6.34
C ARG A 30 23.53 -1.95 7.64
N ASN A 31 22.74 -1.52 8.60
CA ASN A 31 22.45 -2.29 9.80
C ASN A 31 21.45 -3.39 9.46
N SER A 32 21.60 -4.56 10.07
CA SER A 32 20.74 -5.72 9.83
C SER A 32 19.67 -5.84 10.90
N TYR A 33 18.44 -6.08 10.49
CA TYR A 33 17.29 -6.31 11.35
C TYR A 33 16.56 -7.57 10.91
N GLU A 34 16.04 -8.32 11.88
CA GLU A 34 15.10 -9.40 11.61
C GLU A 34 13.68 -8.84 11.49
N GLY A 35 12.89 -9.48 10.64
CA GLY A 35 11.54 -9.03 10.37
C GLY A 35 10.78 -9.93 9.44
N PHE A 36 9.75 -9.35 8.84
CA PHE A 36 8.86 -10.04 7.92
C PHE A 36 8.52 -9.11 6.76
N ILE A 37 8.16 -9.70 5.63
CA ILE A 37 7.64 -8.98 4.48
C ILE A 37 6.39 -9.67 3.95
N LYS A 38 5.33 -8.88 3.76
CA LYS A 38 4.15 -9.26 3.00
C LYS A 38 4.33 -8.74 1.58
N CYS A 39 4.36 -9.63 0.61
CA CYS A 39 4.50 -9.26 -0.80
C CYS A 39 3.66 -10.17 -1.70
N LYS A 40 3.41 -9.75 -2.94
CA LYS A 40 2.63 -10.53 -3.91
C LYS A 40 3.32 -10.49 -5.26
N LEU A 41 3.23 -11.61 -5.97
CA LEU A 41 3.64 -11.69 -7.37
C LEU A 41 2.47 -11.20 -8.23
N ILE A 42 2.74 -10.28 -9.14
CA ILE A 42 1.75 -9.79 -10.10
C ILE A 42 2.29 -9.91 -11.53
N HIS A 43 1.37 -10.12 -12.47
CA HIS A 43 1.65 -10.26 -13.89
C HIS A 43 1.00 -9.14 -14.67
N GLY A 44 1.80 -8.35 -15.39
CA GLY A 44 1.35 -7.51 -16.49
C GLY A 44 1.42 -8.27 -17.82
N LYS A 45 1.03 -7.61 -18.92
CA LYS A 45 1.01 -8.23 -20.27
C LYS A 45 2.36 -8.79 -20.73
N SER A 46 3.47 -8.21 -20.26
CA SER A 46 4.83 -8.52 -20.73
C SER A 46 5.86 -8.64 -19.60
N TYR A 47 5.42 -8.62 -18.34
CA TYR A 47 6.30 -8.62 -17.19
C TYR A 47 5.64 -9.24 -15.97
N SER A 48 6.48 -9.65 -15.04
CA SER A 48 6.09 -10.04 -13.68
C SER A 48 6.89 -9.20 -12.71
N ILE A 49 6.30 -8.81 -11.57
CA ILE A 49 7.03 -8.15 -10.49
C ILE A 49 6.52 -8.63 -9.13
N ILE A 50 7.40 -8.59 -8.13
CA ILE A 50 7.04 -8.77 -6.73
C ILE A 50 6.76 -7.40 -6.14
N VAL A 51 5.53 -7.16 -5.70
CA VAL A 51 5.11 -5.92 -5.04
C VAL A 51 5.26 -6.08 -3.52
N PRO A 52 6.05 -5.23 -2.85
CA PRO A 52 6.09 -5.17 -1.40
C PRO A 52 4.84 -4.46 -0.88
N ASP A 53 3.93 -5.18 -0.24
CA ASP A 53 2.73 -4.57 0.35
C ASP A 53 3.11 -3.87 1.67
N GLN A 54 3.76 -4.61 2.57
CA GLN A 54 4.05 -4.18 3.94
C GLN A 54 5.35 -4.83 4.44
N ILE A 55 6.14 -4.06 5.19
CA ILE A 55 7.39 -4.52 5.82
C ILE A 55 7.20 -4.45 7.32
N TYR A 56 7.66 -5.48 8.05
CA TYR A 56 7.59 -5.55 9.50
C TYR A 56 8.99 -5.73 10.07
N VAL A 57 9.35 -4.92 11.07
CA VAL A 57 10.67 -4.93 11.70
C VAL A 57 10.51 -5.19 13.20
N ASP A 58 11.26 -6.17 13.71
CA ASP A 58 11.36 -6.42 15.15
C ASP A 58 12.42 -5.49 15.74
N ILE A 59 12.02 -4.71 16.74
CA ILE A 59 12.91 -3.84 17.49
C ILE A 59 12.70 -4.09 18.97
N ASN A 60 13.62 -4.82 19.56
CA ASN A 60 13.64 -5.18 20.98
C ASN A 60 12.33 -5.87 21.42
N GLY A 61 11.84 -6.84 20.64
CA GLY A 61 10.64 -7.63 20.94
C GLY A 61 9.32 -6.90 20.67
N ASN A 62 9.38 -5.73 20.02
CA ASN A 62 8.20 -5.01 19.55
C ASN A 62 8.20 -5.01 18.03
N LEU A 63 7.07 -5.39 17.44
CA LEU A 63 6.92 -5.41 15.99
C LEU A 63 6.30 -4.09 15.50
N TYR A 64 6.98 -3.49 14.53
CA TYR A 64 6.52 -2.27 13.86
C TYR A 64 6.40 -2.53 12.38
N TRP A 65 5.50 -1.81 11.70
CA TRP A 65 5.44 -1.88 10.25
C TRP A 65 5.93 -0.58 9.60
N LEU A 66 6.49 -0.71 8.41
CA LEU A 66 6.98 0.37 7.56
C LEU A 66 6.13 0.37 6.27
N GLN A 67 5.61 1.53 5.89
CA GLN A 67 4.91 1.75 4.63
C GLN A 67 5.93 1.91 3.50
N PRO A 68 5.92 1.03 2.48
CA PRO A 68 6.64 1.27 1.24
C PRO A 68 6.09 2.51 0.52
N PHE A 69 6.99 3.32 -0.03
CA PHE A 69 6.63 4.45 -0.90
C PHE A 69 7.03 4.19 -2.34
N TYR A 70 8.27 3.74 -2.54
CA TYR A 70 8.82 3.44 -3.87
C TYR A 70 9.58 2.12 -3.82
N PHE A 71 9.64 1.40 -4.94
CA PHE A 71 10.45 0.20 -5.06
C PHE A 71 10.91 -0.02 -6.49
N VAL A 72 11.97 -0.81 -6.66
CA VAL A 72 12.42 -1.30 -7.98
C VAL A 72 12.10 -2.78 -8.11
N ALA A 73 12.20 -3.32 -9.33
CA ALA A 73 12.02 -4.75 -9.57
C ALA A 73 12.91 -5.61 -8.65
N SER A 74 12.37 -6.72 -8.19
CA SER A 74 13.08 -7.71 -7.39
C SER A 74 14.24 -8.34 -8.15
N PHE A 75 15.31 -8.67 -7.44
CA PHE A 75 16.38 -9.53 -7.93
C PHE A 75 16.21 -10.93 -7.33
N ILE A 76 16.03 -11.94 -8.18
CA ILE A 76 15.91 -13.34 -7.75
C ILE A 76 17.17 -14.08 -8.20
N SER A 77 17.90 -14.62 -7.23
CA SER A 77 19.09 -15.45 -7.45
C SER A 77 18.76 -16.92 -7.21
N PHE A 78 19.19 -17.79 -8.11
CA PHE A 78 19.08 -19.24 -7.96
C PHE A 78 20.45 -19.80 -7.57
N TYR A 79 20.57 -20.32 -6.34
CA TYR A 79 21.76 -21.02 -5.87
C TYR A 79 21.46 -22.51 -5.68
N ASP A 80 22.51 -23.32 -5.54
CA ASP A 80 22.36 -24.79 -5.38
C ASP A 80 21.59 -25.20 -4.13
N ALA A 81 21.65 -24.39 -3.06
CA ALA A 81 21.08 -24.71 -1.75
C ALA A 81 19.77 -23.96 -1.43
N HIS A 82 19.54 -22.81 -2.06
CA HIS A 82 18.35 -21.98 -1.84
C HIS A 82 18.22 -20.93 -2.95
N GLU A 83 17.03 -20.38 -3.06
CA GLU A 83 16.74 -19.23 -3.89
C GLU A 83 16.60 -18.00 -3.01
N LEU A 84 17.17 -16.87 -3.44
CA LEU A 84 17.17 -15.62 -2.70
C LEU A 84 16.45 -14.54 -3.50
N CYS A 85 15.43 -13.93 -2.91
CA CYS A 85 14.80 -12.72 -3.41
C CYS A 85 15.33 -11.50 -2.65
N THR A 86 15.74 -10.47 -3.39
CA THR A 86 16.15 -9.17 -2.86
C THR A 86 15.27 -8.06 -3.42
N LEU A 87 14.68 -7.26 -2.52
CA LEU A 87 13.88 -6.08 -2.83
C LEU A 87 14.56 -4.82 -2.31
N ASN A 88 14.60 -3.76 -3.11
CA ASN A 88 15.08 -2.45 -2.69
C ASN A 88 13.88 -1.49 -2.62
N ILE A 89 13.63 -0.94 -1.43
CA ILE A 89 12.38 -0.25 -1.09
C ILE A 89 12.70 1.09 -0.41
N ASP A 90 12.12 2.18 -0.89
CA ASP A 90 12.08 3.45 -0.15
C ASP A 90 10.98 3.41 0.92
N ILE A 91 11.36 3.76 2.14
CA ILE A 91 10.46 3.80 3.29
C ILE A 91 10.20 5.22 3.83
N SER A 92 10.69 6.28 3.16
CA SER A 92 10.52 7.73 3.44
C SER A 92 11.84 8.52 3.34
N TYR A 93 11.78 9.78 2.87
CA TYR A 93 12.94 10.68 2.73
C TYR A 93 14.10 10.11 1.87
N GLY A 94 13.82 9.29 0.87
CA GLY A 94 14.86 8.65 0.05
C GLY A 94 15.62 7.56 0.81
N ALA A 95 15.10 7.11 1.97
CA ALA A 95 15.73 6.07 2.75
C ALA A 95 15.44 4.70 2.15
N ASN A 96 16.39 4.21 1.35
CA ASN A 96 16.29 2.91 0.72
C ASN A 96 16.78 1.81 1.67
N ILE A 97 15.94 0.80 1.88
CA ILE A 97 16.27 -0.44 2.58
C ILE A 97 16.32 -1.60 1.58
N GLU A 98 17.12 -2.60 1.91
CA GLU A 98 17.21 -3.85 1.18
C GLU A 98 16.58 -4.96 2.01
N VAL A 99 15.54 -5.62 1.49
CA VAL A 99 14.84 -6.72 2.14
C VAL A 99 15.19 -8.02 1.42
N LYS A 100 15.59 -9.03 2.17
CA LYS A 100 16.04 -10.33 1.68
C LYS A 100 15.28 -11.48 2.33
N PHE A 101 14.79 -12.40 1.51
CA PHE A 101 14.14 -13.63 1.97
C PHE A 101 14.38 -14.74 0.95
N ASN A 102 14.38 -15.97 1.43
CA ASN A 102 14.49 -17.17 0.62
C ASN A 102 13.13 -17.86 0.48
N ASN A 103 13.03 -18.80 -0.48
CA ASN A 103 11.84 -19.63 -0.64
C ASN A 103 11.50 -20.44 0.63
N THR A 104 12.51 -20.85 1.40
CA THR A 104 12.34 -21.57 2.67
C THR A 104 11.85 -20.68 3.82
N ASP A 105 11.87 -19.35 3.67
CA ASP A 105 11.48 -18.41 4.74
C ASP A 105 9.97 -18.12 4.76
N LYS A 106 9.22 -18.74 3.85
CA LYS A 106 7.77 -18.64 3.79
C LYS A 106 7.11 -19.06 5.10
N LEU A 107 6.18 -18.24 5.56
CA LEU A 107 5.31 -18.56 6.69
C LEU A 107 3.90 -18.92 6.23
N ASN A 108 3.28 -18.07 5.40
CA ASN A 108 1.86 -18.22 5.08
C ASN A 108 1.51 -17.65 3.70
N ASN A 109 0.57 -18.30 3.02
CA ASN A 109 -0.10 -17.77 1.83
C ASN A 109 -1.41 -17.13 2.31
N LEU A 110 -1.55 -15.82 2.13
CA LEU A 110 -2.64 -15.02 2.64
C LEU A 110 -3.81 -14.96 1.65
N GLU A 111 -5.02 -14.72 2.15
CA GLU A 111 -6.28 -14.76 1.37
C GLU A 111 -6.34 -13.74 0.22
N ASP A 112 -5.54 -12.67 0.28
CA ASP A 112 -5.46 -11.68 -0.79
C ASP A 112 -4.45 -12.04 -1.88
N GLY A 113 -3.84 -13.23 -1.83
CA GLY A 113 -2.82 -13.68 -2.77
C GLY A 113 -1.41 -13.16 -2.46
N SER A 114 -1.22 -12.46 -1.33
CA SER A 114 0.14 -12.20 -0.84
C SER A 114 0.71 -13.40 -0.09
N VAL A 115 2.03 -13.39 0.06
CA VAL A 115 2.77 -14.36 0.86
C VAL A 115 3.54 -13.60 1.93
N LEU A 116 3.54 -14.14 3.15
CA LEU A 116 4.34 -13.64 4.27
C LEU A 116 5.62 -14.45 4.37
N TYR A 117 6.77 -13.77 4.36
CA TYR A 117 8.08 -14.37 4.58
C TYR A 117 8.72 -13.79 5.84
N LYS A 118 9.50 -14.61 6.55
CA LYS A 118 10.59 -14.08 7.38
C LYS A 118 11.64 -13.46 6.46
N CYS A 119 12.25 -12.37 6.90
CA CYS A 119 13.25 -11.69 6.09
C CYS A 119 14.30 -10.99 6.94
N THR A 120 15.46 -10.80 6.34
CA THR A 120 16.48 -9.86 6.82
C THR A 120 16.27 -8.51 6.15
N ILE A 121 16.27 -7.45 6.95
CA ILE A 121 16.12 -6.05 6.50
C ILE A 121 17.43 -5.32 6.75
N HIS A 122 18.05 -4.81 5.68
CA HIS A 122 19.22 -3.94 5.76
C HIS A 122 18.80 -2.48 5.61
N GLY A 123 19.08 -1.66 6.62
CA GLY A 123 18.62 -0.28 6.65
C GLY A 123 19.41 0.63 7.59
N PRO A 124 18.93 1.87 7.84
CA PRO A 124 19.60 2.82 8.72
C PRO A 124 19.64 2.33 10.18
N GLU A 125 20.66 2.73 10.95
CA GLU A 125 20.84 2.39 12.39
C GLU A 125 19.60 2.69 13.25
N TYR A 126 18.84 3.73 12.90
CA TYR A 126 17.61 4.11 13.61
C TYR A 126 16.37 3.84 12.77
N ILE A 127 16.23 2.61 12.24
CA ILE A 127 15.09 2.20 11.39
C ILE A 127 13.74 2.42 12.07
N TYR A 128 13.69 2.31 13.41
CA TYR A 128 12.53 2.64 14.24
C TYR A 128 11.92 4.02 13.97
N ASN A 129 12.73 5.01 13.55
CA ASN A 129 12.24 6.35 13.26
C ASN A 129 11.34 6.43 12.01
N TYR A 130 11.38 5.41 11.17
CA TYR A 130 10.59 5.29 9.94
C TYR A 130 9.29 4.50 10.13
N ARG A 131 9.02 3.99 11.34
CA ARG A 131 7.85 3.12 11.62
C ARG A 131 6.51 3.75 11.31
N THR A 132 5.72 3.23 10.39
CA THR A 132 4.39 3.80 10.12
C THR A 132 3.44 3.60 11.32
N GLY A 133 3.45 2.42 11.95
CA GLY A 133 2.66 2.10 13.13
C GLY A 133 3.11 0.81 13.82
N TYR A 134 2.30 0.33 14.77
CA TYR A 134 2.49 -0.97 15.42
C TYR A 134 1.97 -2.11 14.57
N ALA A 135 2.61 -3.27 14.70
CA ALA A 135 2.17 -4.51 14.10
C ALA A 135 2.20 -5.65 15.13
N LYS A 136 1.51 -6.74 14.81
CA LYS A 136 1.63 -8.03 15.49
C LYS A 136 1.47 -9.15 14.45
N ILE A 137 2.06 -10.31 14.70
CA ILE A 137 1.81 -11.53 13.93
C ILE A 137 1.14 -12.53 14.87
N VAL A 138 0.00 -13.05 14.46
CA VAL A 138 -0.78 -14.06 15.20
C VAL A 138 -1.05 -15.19 14.22
N ASP A 139 -0.61 -16.40 14.55
CA ASP A 139 -0.76 -17.59 13.69
C ASP A 139 -0.31 -17.34 12.24
N ASP A 140 0.88 -16.74 12.09
CA ASP A 140 1.48 -16.35 10.80
C ASP A 140 0.60 -15.43 9.93
N ILE A 141 -0.30 -14.67 10.57
CA ILE A 141 -1.11 -13.63 9.95
C ILE A 141 -0.68 -12.26 10.50
N PRO A 142 -0.29 -11.31 9.64
CA PRO A 142 0.10 -9.99 10.08
C PRO A 142 -1.12 -9.11 10.36
N TYR A 143 -1.07 -8.36 11.46
CA TYR A 143 -2.02 -7.33 11.81
C TYR A 143 -1.30 -5.99 11.96
N ILE A 144 -1.93 -4.92 11.50
CA ILE A 144 -1.42 -3.55 11.66
C ILE A 144 -2.44 -2.66 12.36
N GLU A 145 -1.95 -1.69 13.14
CA GLU A 145 -2.80 -0.66 13.74
C GLU A 145 -3.19 0.38 12.68
N LEU A 146 -4.49 0.59 12.49
CA LEU A 146 -5.06 1.58 11.60
C LEU A 146 -6.16 2.40 12.27
N PHE A 147 -6.40 3.60 11.73
CA PHE A 147 -7.31 4.58 12.30
C PHE A 147 -8.46 4.91 11.35
N HIS A 148 -9.65 5.06 11.94
CA HIS A 148 -10.80 5.68 11.30
C HIS A 148 -11.06 7.07 11.88
N HIS A 149 -11.12 8.08 11.02
CA HIS A 149 -11.38 9.48 11.40
C HIS A 149 -12.80 9.88 11.04
N THR A 150 -13.53 10.41 12.01
CA THR A 150 -14.95 10.71 11.83
C THR A 150 -15.43 11.83 12.76
N SER A 151 -16.73 12.13 12.71
CA SER A 151 -17.38 13.09 13.61
C SER A 151 -17.63 12.47 14.99
N VAL A 152 -17.81 13.33 16.01
CA VAL A 152 -18.14 12.88 17.38
C VAL A 152 -19.45 12.07 17.40
N LYS A 153 -20.45 12.47 16.61
CA LYS A 153 -21.73 11.76 16.50
C LYS A 153 -21.56 10.37 15.88
N ALA A 154 -20.81 10.27 14.78
CA ALA A 154 -20.56 9.01 14.10
C ALA A 154 -19.73 8.05 14.98
N LYS A 155 -18.71 8.55 15.69
CA LYS A 155 -17.96 7.74 16.67
C LYS A 155 -18.87 7.08 17.70
N LYS A 156 -19.81 7.83 18.28
CA LYS A 156 -20.78 7.27 19.23
C LYS A 156 -21.64 6.18 18.57
N SER A 157 -22.12 6.42 17.36
CA SER A 157 -22.92 5.44 16.60
C SER A 157 -22.15 4.14 16.37
N ILE A 158 -20.92 4.23 15.85
CA ILE A 158 -20.05 3.08 15.54
C ILE A 158 -19.79 2.24 16.80
N LEU A 159 -19.42 2.90 17.91
CA LEU A 159 -19.16 2.20 19.17
C LEU A 159 -20.43 1.56 19.75
N SER A 160 -21.60 2.18 19.55
CA SER A 160 -22.87 1.61 20.02
C SER A 160 -23.36 0.44 19.16
N SER A 161 -23.09 0.46 17.85
CA SER A 161 -23.50 -0.61 16.93
C SER A 161 -22.49 -1.76 16.86
N GLY A 162 -21.25 -1.54 17.28
CA GLY A 162 -20.16 -2.51 17.17
C GLY A 162 -19.75 -2.78 15.72
N SER A 163 -20.01 -1.85 14.79
CA SER A 163 -19.80 -2.07 13.37
C SER A 163 -19.64 -0.79 12.55
N PHE A 164 -19.05 -0.93 11.38
CA PHE A 164 -18.95 0.09 10.34
C PHE A 164 -19.89 -0.22 9.18
N ASN A 165 -20.61 0.80 8.74
CA ASN A 165 -21.16 0.82 7.38
C ASN A 165 -20.03 1.02 6.38
N THR A 166 -20.14 0.34 5.25
CA THR A 166 -19.18 0.44 4.15
C THR A 166 -19.63 1.47 3.11
N SER A 167 -18.68 1.91 2.30
CA SER A 167 -18.86 2.94 1.27
C SER A 167 -18.67 2.33 -0.10
N ASP A 168 -19.57 2.66 -1.01
CA ASP A 168 -19.54 2.17 -2.39
C ASP A 168 -18.60 2.96 -3.29
N TRP A 169 -18.06 4.07 -2.82
CA TRP A 169 -17.27 4.95 -3.68
C TRP A 169 -15.92 4.33 -4.07
N ASN A 170 -15.35 4.75 -5.21
CA ASN A 170 -13.96 4.47 -5.58
C ASN A 170 -12.97 5.33 -4.77
N ILE A 171 -11.66 5.13 -4.95
CA ILE A 171 -10.60 5.94 -4.33
C ILE A 171 -10.79 7.44 -4.62
N GLN A 172 -11.11 7.79 -5.86
CA GLN A 172 -11.38 9.19 -6.25
C GLN A 172 -12.57 9.80 -5.50
N GLY A 173 -13.54 8.98 -5.10
CA GLY A 173 -14.78 9.41 -4.45
C GLY A 173 -15.81 10.00 -5.41
N THR A 174 -15.77 9.61 -6.69
CA THR A 174 -16.58 10.19 -7.77
C THR A 174 -17.50 9.20 -8.47
N LYS A 175 -17.26 7.89 -8.33
CA LYS A 175 -18.11 6.81 -8.87
C LYS A 175 -18.42 5.78 -7.78
N LYS A 176 -19.60 5.15 -7.85
CA LYS A 176 -20.00 4.09 -6.92
C LYS A 176 -19.86 2.73 -7.56
N ALA A 177 -19.11 1.84 -6.93
CA ALA A 177 -19.00 0.46 -7.31
C ALA A 177 -20.31 -0.31 -7.10
N LEU A 178 -20.66 -1.16 -8.05
CA LEU A 178 -21.86 -1.98 -8.06
C LEU A 178 -21.64 -3.35 -7.41
N ASN A 179 -20.40 -3.85 -7.37
CA ASN A 179 -20.08 -5.21 -6.93
C ASN A 179 -19.17 -5.30 -5.69
N ILE A 180 -18.67 -4.17 -5.16
CA ILE A 180 -17.85 -4.12 -3.95
C ILE A 180 -18.14 -2.85 -3.13
N SER A 181 -17.96 -2.93 -1.81
CA SER A 181 -17.98 -1.79 -0.90
C SER A 181 -16.74 -1.80 -0.02
N TYR A 182 -16.32 -0.64 0.48
CA TYR A 182 -15.08 -0.49 1.25
C TYR A 182 -15.28 0.21 2.59
N LEU A 183 -14.56 -0.24 3.62
CA LEU A 183 -14.24 0.56 4.79
C LEU A 183 -12.87 1.23 4.59
N TYR A 184 -12.80 2.55 4.74
CA TYR A 184 -11.59 3.35 4.58
C TYR A 184 -10.91 3.65 5.91
N LEU A 185 -9.61 3.42 5.94
CA LEU A 185 -8.73 3.55 7.10
C LEU A 185 -7.42 4.23 6.71
N THR A 186 -6.65 4.69 7.69
CA THR A 186 -5.37 5.35 7.49
C THR A 186 -4.42 5.06 8.64
N PRO A 187 -3.09 5.02 8.43
CA PRO A 187 -2.13 4.93 9.53
C PRO A 187 -1.93 6.27 10.26
N LEU A 188 -2.50 7.36 9.75
CA LEU A 188 -2.38 8.66 10.39
C LEU A 188 -3.22 8.67 11.68
N PRO A 189 -2.63 8.87 12.87
CA PRO A 189 -3.39 8.89 14.12
C PRO A 189 -4.25 10.15 14.27
N ILE A 190 -3.94 11.21 13.53
CA ILE A 190 -4.65 12.50 13.52
C ILE A 190 -4.56 13.11 12.11
N ILE A 191 -5.70 13.58 11.59
CA ILE A 191 -5.77 14.45 10.40
C ILE A 191 -5.79 15.90 10.90
N LYS A 192 -4.66 16.60 10.75
CA LYS A 192 -4.49 17.95 11.32
C LYS A 192 -4.64 19.05 10.28
N TYR A 193 -4.06 18.86 9.10
CA TYR A 193 -4.02 19.87 8.04
C TYR A 193 -4.54 19.33 6.72
N SER A 194 -4.87 20.23 5.77
CA SER A 194 -5.37 19.82 4.46
C SER A 194 -4.41 18.90 3.69
N ALA A 195 -3.11 19.01 3.92
CA ALA A 195 -2.13 18.12 3.28
C ALA A 195 -2.27 16.65 3.78
N ASP A 196 -2.78 16.44 4.99
CA ASP A 196 -3.05 15.08 5.51
C ASP A 196 -4.23 14.44 4.77
N LEU A 197 -5.22 15.24 4.34
CA LEU A 197 -6.35 14.76 3.53
C LEU A 197 -5.89 14.25 2.17
N GLN A 198 -4.92 14.93 1.55
CA GLN A 198 -4.38 14.55 0.25
C GLN A 198 -3.78 13.14 0.27
N GLN A 199 -3.08 12.78 1.34
CA GLN A 199 -2.47 11.45 1.47
C GLN A 199 -3.46 10.32 1.68
N ILE A 200 -4.73 10.65 1.92
CA ILE A 200 -5.84 9.70 2.02
C ILE A 200 -6.86 9.88 0.89
N ALA A 201 -6.39 10.37 -0.27
CA ALA A 201 -7.17 10.61 -1.49
C ALA A 201 -8.35 11.58 -1.33
N MET A 202 -8.22 12.58 -0.45
CA MET A 202 -9.22 13.62 -0.22
C MET A 202 -8.62 15.02 -0.36
N SER A 203 -9.45 16.05 -0.49
CA SER A 203 -8.95 17.43 -0.60
C SER A 203 -9.93 18.46 -0.05
N SER A 204 -9.43 19.50 0.64
CA SER A 204 -10.27 20.62 1.10
C SER A 204 -10.91 21.40 -0.05
N ILE A 205 -10.26 21.39 -1.22
CA ILE A 205 -10.75 22.08 -2.42
C ILE A 205 -11.37 21.09 -3.43
N GLY A 206 -11.35 19.79 -3.15
CA GLY A 206 -11.82 18.74 -4.06
C GLY A 206 -10.93 18.52 -5.29
N LYS A 207 -9.67 18.97 -5.24
CA LYS A 207 -8.69 18.82 -6.30
C LYS A 207 -7.40 18.20 -5.79
N PHE A 208 -6.80 17.32 -6.58
CA PHE A 208 -5.52 16.66 -6.31
C PHE A 208 -4.57 16.90 -7.50
N PRO A 209 -3.46 17.63 -7.30
CA PRO A 209 -2.49 17.89 -8.36
C PRO A 209 -1.61 16.66 -8.61
N LEU A 210 -1.45 16.28 -9.88
CA LEU A 210 -0.56 15.22 -10.34
C LEU A 210 0.38 15.75 -11.42
N ARG A 211 1.58 15.18 -11.50
CA ARG A 211 2.61 15.55 -12.48
C ARG A 211 3.14 14.32 -13.19
N LEU A 212 3.46 14.51 -14.47
CA LEU A 212 4.13 13.52 -15.30
C LEU A 212 5.62 13.45 -14.96
N ASP A 213 6.25 12.31 -15.22
CA ASP A 213 7.71 12.11 -15.06
C ASP A 213 8.54 13.17 -15.80
N GLY A 214 8.05 13.63 -16.95
CA GLY A 214 8.72 14.65 -17.77
C GLY A 214 8.53 16.10 -17.28
N ASN A 215 7.71 16.32 -16.25
CA ASN A 215 7.39 17.66 -15.76
C ASN A 215 8.28 18.07 -14.58
N TYR A 216 9.34 18.81 -14.90
CA TYR A 216 10.29 19.37 -13.93
C TYR A 216 9.85 20.72 -13.32
N THR A 217 8.59 21.12 -13.50
CA THR A 217 8.02 22.35 -12.94
C THR A 217 7.22 22.07 -11.68
N THR A 218 6.75 23.14 -11.03
CA THR A 218 5.82 23.06 -9.90
C THR A 218 4.34 23.07 -10.32
N ASN A 219 4.04 23.21 -11.61
CA ASN A 219 2.67 23.24 -12.11
C ASN A 219 2.21 21.80 -12.40
N PRO A 220 1.02 21.39 -11.94
CA PRO A 220 0.50 20.06 -12.24
C PRO A 220 0.08 19.94 -13.71
N ASP A 221 0.31 18.77 -14.30
CA ASP A 221 -0.22 18.42 -15.62
C ASP A 221 -1.70 18.03 -15.53
N LEU A 222 -2.12 17.46 -14.38
CA LEU A 222 -3.47 17.03 -14.12
C LEU A 222 -3.97 17.56 -12.77
N LEU A 223 -5.13 18.21 -12.78
CA LEU A 223 -5.88 18.57 -11.57
C LEU A 223 -7.08 17.64 -11.42
N LEU A 224 -6.84 16.49 -10.79
CA LEU A 224 -7.84 15.44 -10.62
C LEU A 224 -8.91 15.89 -9.63
N ASP A 225 -10.19 15.68 -9.98
CA ASP A 225 -11.29 15.81 -9.03
C ASP A 225 -11.22 14.70 -7.99
N VAL A 226 -11.28 15.02 -6.71
CA VAL A 226 -11.30 14.04 -5.62
C VAL A 226 -12.36 14.44 -4.58
N TYR A 227 -12.73 13.49 -3.72
CA TYR A 227 -13.69 13.76 -2.64
C TYR A 227 -13.31 15.00 -1.83
N ARG A 228 -14.22 15.98 -1.82
CA ARG A 228 -14.05 17.20 -1.05
C ARG A 228 -14.38 16.95 0.41
N GLU A 229 -13.43 17.19 1.29
CA GLU A 229 -13.57 16.98 2.74
C GLU A 229 -12.84 18.07 3.54
N SER A 230 -13.26 18.30 4.77
CA SER A 230 -12.59 19.21 5.70
C SER A 230 -12.06 18.49 6.93
N THR A 231 -10.90 18.95 7.42
CA THR A 231 -10.32 18.44 8.68
C THR A 231 -11.25 18.65 9.88
N VAL A 232 -12.15 19.64 9.82
CA VAL A 232 -13.13 19.91 10.89
C VAL A 232 -14.19 18.81 11.04
N ASN A 233 -14.37 17.95 10.03
CA ASN A 233 -15.29 16.81 10.09
C ASN A 233 -14.63 15.55 10.67
N ARG A 234 -13.32 15.60 10.95
CA ARG A 234 -12.47 14.50 11.40
C ARG A 234 -11.99 14.71 12.85
N LYS A 235 -12.91 15.08 13.74
CA LYS A 235 -12.63 15.45 15.15
C LYS A 235 -12.47 14.25 16.09
N SER A 236 -12.77 13.05 15.63
CA SER A 236 -12.73 11.84 16.44
C SER A 236 -11.98 10.74 15.71
N THR A 237 -11.06 10.11 16.43
CA THR A 237 -10.31 8.96 15.95
C THR A 237 -10.77 7.71 16.69
N LEU A 238 -10.85 6.60 15.96
CA LEU A 238 -10.98 5.24 16.45
C LEU A 238 -9.78 4.43 15.94
N SER A 239 -9.16 3.61 16.79
CA SER A 239 -8.01 2.76 16.46
C SER A 239 -8.41 1.30 16.52
N PHE A 240 -7.94 0.50 15.57
CA PHE A 240 -8.20 -0.94 15.52
C PHE A 240 -7.01 -1.71 14.97
N TRP A 241 -6.91 -2.96 15.38
CA TRP A 241 -6.07 -3.96 14.74
C TRP A 241 -6.77 -4.48 13.48
N VAL A 242 -6.03 -4.53 12.38
CA VAL A 242 -6.55 -4.97 11.08
C VAL A 242 -5.69 -6.10 10.58
N ASN A 243 -6.30 -7.27 10.34
CA ASN A 243 -5.64 -8.33 9.60
C ASN A 243 -5.27 -7.79 8.21
N ALA A 244 -3.98 -7.79 7.90
CA ALA A 244 -3.46 -7.23 6.67
C ALA A 244 -3.84 -8.03 5.41
N SER A 245 -4.31 -9.27 5.53
CA SER A 245 -4.88 -10.02 4.40
C SER A 245 -6.25 -9.50 3.97
N TYR A 246 -6.93 -8.70 4.80
CA TYR A 246 -8.20 -8.05 4.41
C TYR A 246 -8.00 -6.70 3.73
N ILE A 247 -6.76 -6.19 3.68
CA ILE A 247 -6.47 -4.90 3.08
C ILE A 247 -6.38 -5.08 1.57
N SER A 248 -7.24 -4.38 0.83
CA SER A 248 -7.21 -4.37 -0.63
C SER A 248 -5.87 -3.83 -1.14
N SER A 249 -5.36 -4.43 -2.22
CA SER A 249 -4.11 -4.01 -2.84
C SER A 249 -4.15 -2.52 -3.22
N GLN A 250 -3.05 -1.82 -2.92
CA GLN A 250 -2.89 -0.42 -3.30
C GLN A 250 -2.52 -0.34 -4.80
N PRO A 251 -3.12 0.60 -5.55
CA PRO A 251 -2.63 0.93 -6.88
C PRO A 251 -1.18 1.42 -6.85
N ILE A 252 -0.49 1.27 -7.97
CA ILE A 252 0.89 1.73 -8.13
C ILE A 252 1.06 2.57 -9.39
N TYR A 253 1.97 3.54 -9.37
CA TYR A 253 2.49 4.12 -10.60
C TYR A 253 3.70 3.34 -11.07
N PHE A 254 3.85 3.24 -12.39
CA PHE A 254 5.06 2.81 -13.06
C PHE A 254 5.77 4.04 -13.65
N HIS A 255 7.03 4.21 -13.26
CA HIS A 255 7.90 5.24 -13.77
C HIS A 255 8.92 4.62 -14.71
N THR A 256 8.89 5.06 -15.97
CA THR A 256 9.74 4.48 -17.01
C THR A 256 11.21 4.81 -16.78
N ALA A 257 12.09 3.88 -17.18
CA ALA A 257 13.53 4.13 -17.13
C ALA A 257 13.90 5.31 -18.05
N ASN A 258 14.83 6.13 -17.61
CA ASN A 258 15.39 7.22 -18.41
C ASN A 258 16.93 7.19 -18.33
N SER A 259 17.60 8.21 -18.90
CA SER A 259 19.06 8.27 -18.94
C SER A 259 19.74 8.40 -17.58
N VAL A 260 19.00 8.72 -16.52
CA VAL A 260 19.52 9.04 -15.18
C VAL A 260 19.00 8.07 -14.10
N SER A 261 17.83 7.46 -14.29
CA SER A 261 17.23 6.52 -13.33
C SER A 261 16.69 5.25 -13.99
N PRO A 262 16.85 4.07 -13.35
CA PRO A 262 16.15 2.86 -13.77
C PRO A 262 14.63 3.02 -13.59
N ALA A 263 13.87 2.09 -14.17
CA ALA A 263 12.44 2.03 -13.93
C ALA A 263 12.14 1.70 -12.46
N TYR A 264 11.10 2.30 -11.92
CA TYR A 264 10.67 2.08 -10.53
C TYR A 264 9.15 2.22 -10.42
N TYR A 265 8.64 1.85 -9.25
CA TYR A 265 7.21 1.90 -8.94
C TYR A 265 6.98 2.77 -7.71
N GLU A 266 5.86 3.49 -7.69
CA GLU A 266 5.38 4.31 -6.57
C GLU A 266 4.06 3.75 -6.05
N ILE A 267 3.91 3.63 -4.73
CA ILE A 267 2.63 3.31 -4.09
C ILE A 267 1.73 4.55 -4.12
N VAL A 268 0.57 4.44 -4.78
CA VAL A 268 -0.36 5.58 -4.89
C VAL A 268 -1.11 5.78 -3.58
N ALA A 269 -1.07 7.02 -3.08
CA ALA A 269 -1.73 7.43 -1.84
C ALA A 269 -1.43 6.44 -0.69
N PRO A 270 -0.16 6.34 -0.25
CA PRO A 270 0.32 5.26 0.61
C PRO A 270 -0.37 5.20 1.99
N PHE A 271 -1.16 6.21 2.36
CA PHE A 271 -1.85 6.29 3.64
C PHE A 271 -3.37 6.07 3.57
N ILE A 272 -3.91 5.61 2.44
CA ILE A 272 -5.27 5.06 2.36
C ILE A 272 -5.22 3.53 2.31
N HIS A 273 -5.86 2.90 3.29
CA HIS A 273 -6.10 1.46 3.31
C HIS A 273 -7.59 1.19 3.26
N ARG A 274 -7.97 0.11 2.58
CA ARG A 274 -9.37 -0.26 2.40
C ARG A 274 -9.58 -1.71 2.75
N ILE A 275 -10.65 -2.00 3.49
CA ILE A 275 -11.15 -3.35 3.68
C ILE A 275 -12.35 -3.51 2.74
N GLY A 276 -12.24 -4.41 1.76
CA GLY A 276 -13.29 -4.67 0.79
C GLY A 276 -14.26 -5.74 1.28
N VAL A 277 -15.55 -5.56 0.97
CA VAL A 277 -16.63 -6.48 1.32
C VAL A 277 -17.67 -6.56 0.20
N GLU A 278 -18.49 -7.61 0.19
CA GLU A 278 -19.68 -7.67 -0.67
C GLU A 278 -20.63 -6.49 -0.40
N LYS A 279 -21.41 -6.11 -1.41
CA LYS A 279 -22.40 -5.03 -1.30
C LYS A 279 -23.34 -5.21 -0.11
N SER A 280 -23.66 -4.09 0.53
CA SER A 280 -24.64 -4.03 1.63
C SER A 280 -24.26 -4.87 2.85
N THR A 281 -22.97 -5.20 3.01
CA THR A 281 -22.44 -5.84 4.21
C THR A 281 -21.65 -4.82 5.06
N LEU A 282 -21.22 -5.28 6.24
CA LEU A 282 -20.62 -4.44 7.28
C LEU A 282 -19.23 -4.97 7.65
N VAL A 283 -18.47 -4.14 8.37
CA VAL A 283 -17.26 -4.59 9.07
C VAL A 283 -17.55 -4.52 10.58
N LEU A 284 -17.44 -5.66 11.26
CA LEU A 284 -17.68 -5.79 12.69
C LEU A 284 -16.46 -5.36 13.50
N ILE A 285 -16.71 -4.94 14.74
CA ILE A 285 -15.69 -4.61 15.74
C ILE A 285 -15.76 -5.67 16.84
N GLU A 286 -14.73 -6.50 16.95
CA GLU A 286 -14.64 -7.53 17.98
C GLU A 286 -13.27 -7.45 18.66
N ASN A 287 -13.24 -7.31 19.99
CA ASN A 287 -11.99 -7.26 20.77
C ASN A 287 -10.94 -6.24 20.27
N GLY A 288 -11.38 -5.15 19.64
CA GLY A 288 -10.49 -4.12 19.07
C GLY A 288 -9.95 -4.46 17.67
N GLU A 289 -10.45 -5.53 17.05
CA GLU A 289 -10.14 -5.95 15.68
C GLU A 289 -11.30 -5.65 14.73
N LEU A 290 -10.96 -5.46 13.45
CA LEU A 290 -11.95 -5.31 12.37
C LEU A 290 -12.15 -6.63 11.63
N LEU A 291 -13.41 -7.09 11.60
CA LEU A 291 -13.80 -8.35 10.97
C LEU A 291 -14.81 -8.07 9.84
N PRO A 292 -14.40 -8.14 8.56
CA PRO A 292 -15.32 -7.97 7.44
C PRO A 292 -16.35 -9.10 7.36
N VAL A 293 -17.63 -8.75 7.21
CA VAL A 293 -18.67 -9.71 6.84
C VAL A 293 -18.60 -9.92 5.34
N LYS A 294 -18.31 -11.16 4.91
CA LYS A 294 -18.09 -11.50 3.50
C LYS A 294 -16.98 -10.65 2.86
N PRO A 295 -15.71 -10.83 3.28
CA PRO A 295 -14.58 -10.12 2.70
C PRO A 295 -14.54 -10.29 1.19
N LYS A 296 -14.17 -9.22 0.48
CA LYS A 296 -13.99 -9.22 -0.96
C LYS A 296 -12.76 -8.41 -1.33
N SER A 297 -11.89 -9.00 -2.14
CA SER A 297 -10.66 -8.37 -2.63
C SER A 297 -10.60 -8.46 -4.15
N THR A 298 -9.95 -7.48 -4.79
CA THR A 298 -9.62 -7.58 -6.21
C THR A 298 -8.46 -8.54 -6.40
N THR A 299 -8.51 -9.34 -7.46
CA THR A 299 -7.43 -10.28 -7.85
C THR A 299 -6.41 -9.62 -8.78
N TYR A 300 -6.33 -8.29 -8.75
CA TYR A 300 -5.45 -7.48 -9.58
C TYR A 300 -5.02 -6.20 -8.86
N VAL A 301 -3.95 -5.60 -9.37
CA VAL A 301 -3.42 -4.30 -9.00
C VAL A 301 -3.53 -3.36 -10.20
N ILE A 302 -3.97 -2.13 -9.96
CA ILE A 302 -4.03 -1.09 -10.99
C ILE A 302 -2.64 -0.45 -11.11
N ILE A 303 -2.11 -0.42 -12.33
CA ILE A 303 -0.82 0.19 -12.65
C ILE A 303 -1.04 1.39 -13.56
N GLY A 304 -0.70 2.58 -13.08
CA GLY A 304 -0.73 3.81 -13.85
C GLY A 304 0.63 4.14 -14.46
N ASP A 305 0.71 4.35 -15.76
CA ASP A 305 1.93 4.88 -16.41
C ASP A 305 2.09 6.38 -16.11
N ALA A 306 3.05 6.73 -15.25
CA ALA A 306 3.32 8.11 -14.83
C ALA A 306 3.84 9.03 -15.95
N SER A 307 4.12 8.48 -17.14
CA SER A 307 4.46 9.26 -18.33
C SER A 307 3.24 9.75 -19.12
N THR A 308 2.02 9.34 -18.74
CA THR A 308 0.77 9.72 -19.43
C THR A 308 -0.31 10.26 -18.48
N ILE A 309 -1.16 11.18 -18.98
CA ILE A 309 -2.27 11.74 -18.18
C ILE A 309 -3.28 10.65 -17.78
N SER A 310 -3.59 9.73 -18.68
CA SER A 310 -4.47 8.60 -18.40
C SER A 310 -3.89 7.67 -17.34
N GLY A 311 -2.58 7.42 -17.39
CA GLY A 311 -1.88 6.62 -16.38
C GLY A 311 -1.86 7.29 -15.01
N LEU A 312 -1.70 8.61 -14.93
CA LEU A 312 -1.86 9.37 -13.66
C LEU A 312 -3.28 9.30 -13.09
N GLN A 313 -4.31 9.34 -13.94
CA GLN A 313 -5.69 9.31 -13.48
C GLN A 313 -6.14 7.92 -12.99
N ALA A 314 -5.67 6.88 -13.66
CA ALA A 314 -6.13 5.50 -13.54
C ALA A 314 -6.20 4.96 -12.10
N PRO A 315 -5.13 5.06 -11.29
CA PRO A 315 -5.16 4.60 -9.89
C PRO A 315 -6.30 5.14 -9.02
N PHE A 316 -6.67 6.41 -9.21
CA PHE A 316 -7.74 7.03 -8.44
C PHE A 316 -9.11 6.69 -9.01
N ALA A 317 -9.25 6.77 -10.34
CA ALA A 317 -10.51 6.52 -11.03
C ALA A 317 -10.94 5.06 -10.91
N GLU A 318 -9.97 4.16 -10.68
CA GLU A 318 -10.15 2.72 -10.59
C GLU A 318 -10.85 2.15 -11.83
N ASP A 319 -10.57 2.72 -13.01
CA ASP A 319 -11.24 2.40 -14.26
C ASP A 319 -10.36 1.63 -15.27
N ASP A 320 -11.06 1.06 -16.26
CA ASP A 320 -10.58 0.06 -17.23
C ASP A 320 -9.63 0.59 -18.30
N ILE A 321 -9.24 1.87 -18.24
CA ILE A 321 -8.32 2.49 -19.20
C ILE A 321 -6.85 2.15 -18.88
N SER A 322 -6.61 1.52 -17.73
CA SER A 322 -5.31 1.25 -17.14
C SER A 322 -4.78 -0.16 -17.38
N ASP A 323 -3.46 -0.34 -17.21
CA ASP A 323 -2.89 -1.67 -17.15
C ASP A 323 -3.24 -2.31 -15.80
N LEU A 324 -4.08 -3.34 -15.87
CA LEU A 324 -4.37 -4.20 -14.74
C LEU A 324 -3.32 -5.30 -14.69
N ALA A 325 -2.59 -5.41 -13.59
CA ALA A 325 -1.68 -6.53 -13.33
C ALA A 325 -2.36 -7.55 -12.42
N LYS A 326 -2.43 -8.80 -12.88
CA LYS A 326 -3.18 -9.88 -12.23
C LYS A 326 -2.33 -10.49 -11.11
N ILE A 327 -2.90 -10.68 -9.93
CA ILE A 327 -2.21 -11.24 -8.77
C ILE A 327 -2.08 -12.76 -8.98
N GLU A 328 -0.90 -13.29 -8.72
CA GLU A 328 -0.67 -14.74 -8.65
C GLU A 328 -1.07 -15.27 -7.29
N TYR A 329 -2.04 -16.18 -7.28
CA TYR A 329 -2.47 -16.86 -6.06
C TYR A 329 -1.70 -18.17 -5.97
N VAL A 330 -0.63 -18.15 -5.17
CA VAL A 330 0.19 -19.34 -4.98
C VAL A 330 -0.51 -20.29 -3.99
N PHE A 331 -1.00 -21.42 -4.50
CA PHE A 331 -1.76 -22.40 -3.72
C PHE A 331 -0.86 -23.24 -2.79
N SER A 332 -1.48 -23.96 -1.86
CA SER A 332 -0.81 -24.65 -0.76
C SER A 332 0.35 -25.54 -1.22
N GLY A 333 1.55 -25.22 -0.73
CA GLY A 333 2.80 -25.95 -0.97
C GLY A 333 3.85 -25.12 -1.70
N GLU A 334 3.44 -24.34 -2.70
CA GLU A 334 4.32 -23.48 -3.50
C GLU A 334 4.47 -22.08 -2.86
N GLU A 335 5.45 -21.31 -3.33
CA GLU A 335 5.65 -19.89 -3.02
C GLU A 335 6.12 -19.09 -4.23
N ILE A 336 6.33 -17.78 -4.06
CA ILE A 336 6.54 -16.85 -5.18
C ILE A 336 7.77 -17.22 -6.01
N ILE A 337 8.88 -17.59 -5.38
CA ILE A 337 10.16 -17.83 -6.05
C ILE A 337 10.13 -19.16 -6.81
N ASP A 338 9.60 -20.20 -6.21
CA ASP A 338 9.38 -21.53 -6.78
C ASP A 338 8.44 -21.43 -7.99
N PHE A 339 7.33 -20.69 -7.86
CA PHE A 339 6.40 -20.41 -8.96
C PHE A 339 7.10 -19.67 -10.10
N TRP A 340 7.86 -18.63 -9.77
CA TRP A 340 8.60 -17.85 -10.77
C TRP A 340 9.58 -18.73 -11.54
N LYS A 341 10.28 -19.63 -10.84
CA LYS A 341 11.26 -20.56 -11.43
C LYS A 341 10.58 -21.56 -12.36
N SER A 342 9.50 -22.20 -11.89
CA SER A 342 8.77 -23.24 -12.62
C SER A 342 8.05 -22.71 -13.87
N HIS A 343 7.69 -21.42 -13.88
CA HIS A 343 6.96 -20.76 -14.97
C HIS A 343 7.78 -19.71 -15.73
N SER A 344 9.12 -19.77 -15.66
CA SER A 344 9.99 -18.80 -16.32
C SER A 344 9.70 -18.68 -17.83
N ASN A 345 9.63 -17.44 -18.32
CA ASN A 345 9.37 -17.11 -19.74
C ASN A 345 8.05 -17.65 -20.32
N THR A 346 7.03 -17.87 -19.48
CA THR A 346 5.69 -18.27 -19.93
C THR A 346 4.67 -17.14 -19.75
N ASP A 347 3.58 -17.17 -20.52
CA ASP A 347 2.49 -16.20 -20.39
C ASP A 347 1.61 -16.53 -19.18
N GLN A 348 1.81 -15.77 -18.10
CA GLN A 348 1.02 -15.86 -16.87
C GLN A 348 -0.12 -14.85 -16.81
N TYR A 349 -0.26 -13.99 -17.82
CA TYR A 349 -1.24 -12.92 -17.86
C TYR A 349 -2.52 -13.34 -18.57
N SER A 350 -2.41 -13.82 -19.82
CA SER A 350 -3.58 -14.06 -20.67
C SER A 350 -4.43 -15.22 -20.17
N VAL A 351 -3.84 -16.12 -19.39
CA VAL A 351 -4.49 -17.33 -18.84
C VAL A 351 -5.30 -17.07 -17.57
N LYS A 352 -5.23 -15.87 -16.99
CA LYS A 352 -5.90 -15.52 -15.73
C LYS A 352 -7.15 -14.69 -15.96
N ASP A 353 -8.25 -15.08 -15.36
CA ASP A 353 -9.47 -14.26 -15.34
C ASP A 353 -9.52 -13.40 -14.08
N ILE A 354 -10.15 -12.23 -14.20
CA ILE A 354 -10.36 -11.30 -13.08
C ILE A 354 -11.81 -10.83 -13.04
N GLU A 355 -12.33 -10.65 -11.83
CA GLU A 355 -13.56 -9.89 -11.62
C GLU A 355 -13.18 -8.41 -11.46
N LYS A 356 -13.65 -7.56 -12.39
CA LYS A 356 -13.39 -6.12 -12.36
C LYS A 356 -14.38 -5.40 -11.45
N ILE A 357 -14.00 -4.22 -10.96
CA ILE A 357 -14.96 -3.33 -10.30
C ILE A 357 -15.93 -2.76 -11.36
N GLU A 358 -17.22 -2.89 -11.09
CA GLU A 358 -18.31 -2.38 -11.95
C GLU A 358 -18.81 -1.05 -11.39
N TYR A 359 -19.17 -0.07 -12.23
CA TYR A 359 -19.58 1.30 -11.82
C TYR A 359 -20.92 1.73 -12.38
#